data_AF-D8FFX1-F1
#
_entry.id   AF-D8FFX1-F1
#
_cell.length_a   1.000
_cell.length_b   1.000
_cell.length_c   1.000
_cell.angle_alpha   90.00
_cell.angle_beta   90.00
_cell.angle_gamma   90.00
#
_symmetry.space_group_name_H-M   'P 1'
#
loop_
_entity.id
_entity.type
_entity.pdbx_description
1 polymer ?
#
loop_
_entity_poly.entity_id
_entity_poly.type
_entity_poly.pdbx_seq_one_letter_code
_entity_poly.pdbx_strand_id
1 'polypeptide(L)'
;MAMYKKVYGLTHYPFEKDLEPDKLFGSKAADELEARLHYLLKLRGIGLVTGEVGSGKTSICRKMAASLNTGLYRVFYVPLTTGNVTDIYKSIAWEMGLTT
;
A
#
# COMPACT_ATOMS: atom_id res chain seq x y z
N MET A 1 -11.81 -23.22 -14.16
CA MET A 1 -10.80 -23.06 -13.09
C MET A 1 -11.40 -23.24 -11.68
N ALA A 2 -12.19 -24.30 -11.42
CA ALA A 2 -12.77 -24.59 -10.09
C ALA A 2 -12.07 -25.78 -9.36
N MET A 3 -11.08 -26.40 -10.01
CA MET A 3 -10.54 -27.70 -9.59
C MET A 3 -9.59 -27.62 -8.39
N TYR A 4 -8.69 -26.63 -8.34
CA TYR A 4 -7.68 -26.52 -7.29
C TYR A 4 -8.25 -26.27 -5.88
N LYS A 5 -9.24 -25.36 -5.75
CA LYS A 5 -9.83 -25.07 -4.43
C LYS A 5 -10.51 -26.29 -3.80
N LYS A 6 -11.21 -27.09 -4.62
CA LYS A 6 -11.90 -28.30 -4.16
C LYS A 6 -10.93 -29.44 -3.81
N VAL A 7 -9.85 -29.62 -4.58
CA VAL A 7 -8.84 -30.67 -4.32
C VAL A 7 -8.07 -30.40 -3.03
N TYR A 8 -7.74 -29.15 -2.74
CA TYR A 8 -6.91 -28.77 -1.58
C TYR A 8 -7.71 -28.19 -0.41
N GLY A 9 -9.04 -28.20 -0.46
CA GLY A 9 -9.91 -27.66 0.60
C GLY A 9 -9.72 -26.15 0.85
N LEU A 10 -9.27 -25.40 -0.16
CA LEU A 10 -8.98 -23.97 -0.01
C LEU A 10 -10.26 -23.14 -0.07
N THR A 11 -10.43 -22.24 0.88
CA THR A 11 -11.57 -21.30 0.92
C THR A 11 -11.40 -20.13 -0.05
N HIS A 12 -10.15 -19.81 -0.41
CA HIS A 12 -9.78 -18.70 -1.30
C HIS A 12 -8.61 -19.11 -2.20
N TYR A 13 -8.27 -18.31 -3.20
CA TYR A 13 -7.08 -18.56 -4.00
C TYR A 13 -5.82 -18.16 -3.20
N PRO A 14 -4.77 -19.01 -3.13
CA PRO A 14 -3.67 -18.81 -2.20
C PRO A 14 -2.67 -17.71 -2.62
N PHE A 15 -2.67 -17.30 -3.89
CA PHE A 15 -1.70 -16.34 -4.45
C PHE A 15 -2.39 -15.18 -5.18
N GLU A 16 -3.49 -14.69 -4.63
CA GLU A 16 -4.11 -13.47 -5.15
C GLU A 16 -3.18 -12.28 -4.96
N LYS A 17 -3.16 -11.39 -5.96
CA LYS A 17 -2.29 -10.22 -5.97
C LYS A 17 -2.70 -9.21 -4.90
N ASP A 18 -3.98 -9.16 -4.60
CA ASP A 18 -4.59 -8.22 -3.67
C ASP A 18 -4.94 -8.95 -2.38
N LEU A 19 -3.98 -8.97 -1.45
CA LEU A 19 -4.19 -9.46 -0.10
C LEU A 19 -4.72 -8.31 0.76
N GLU A 20 -5.79 -8.57 1.51
CA GLU A 20 -6.31 -7.61 2.49
C GLU A 20 -5.20 -7.16 3.46
N PRO A 21 -5.10 -5.86 3.77
CA PRO A 21 -4.12 -5.30 4.71
C PRO A 21 -3.93 -6.10 5.99
N ASP A 22 -5.03 -6.57 6.59
CA ASP A 22 -5.04 -7.27 7.87
C ASP A 22 -4.60 -8.74 7.77
N LYS A 23 -4.44 -9.26 6.56
CA LYS A 23 -3.97 -10.62 6.29
C LYS A 23 -2.46 -10.68 5.99
N LEU A 24 -1.77 -9.54 5.99
CA LEU A 24 -0.33 -9.51 5.78
C LEU A 24 0.42 -10.21 6.91
N PHE A 25 1.46 -10.96 6.55
CA PHE A 25 2.34 -11.60 7.51
C PHE A 25 3.13 -10.56 8.34
N GLY A 26 2.90 -10.55 9.66
CA GLY A 26 3.57 -9.67 10.61
C GLY A 26 5.01 -10.11 10.91
N SER A 27 5.93 -9.83 9.98
CA SER A 27 7.37 -10.01 10.23
C SER A 27 7.92 -8.88 11.10
N LYS A 28 9.00 -9.12 11.85
CA LYS A 28 9.68 -8.06 12.62
C LYS A 28 10.06 -6.85 11.76
N ALA A 29 10.53 -7.08 10.54
CA ALA A 29 10.87 -6.02 9.60
C ALA A 29 9.63 -5.20 9.16
N ALA A 30 8.47 -5.86 9.06
CA ALA A 30 7.21 -5.19 8.77
C ALA A 30 6.77 -4.31 9.94
N ASP A 31 6.85 -4.82 11.17
CA ASP A 31 6.50 -4.07 12.38
C ASP A 31 7.40 -2.83 12.55
N GLU A 32 8.70 -2.97 12.28
CA GLU A 32 9.64 -1.84 12.30
C GLU A 32 9.32 -0.79 11.24
N LEU A 33 9.01 -1.22 10.00
CA LEU A 33 8.66 -0.30 8.92
C LEU A 33 7.35 0.45 9.25
N GLU A 34 6.34 -0.27 9.75
CA GLU A 34 5.07 0.32 10.18
C GLU A 34 5.29 1.37 11.28
N ALA A 35 6.10 1.08 12.30
CA ALA A 35 6.46 2.03 13.35
C ALA A 35 7.17 3.29 12.80
N ARG A 36 8.13 3.13 11.89
CA ARG A 36 8.85 4.25 11.24
C ARG A 36 7.93 5.10 10.39
N LEU A 37 7.02 4.48 9.64
CA LEU A 37 6.02 5.20 8.85
C LEU A 37 5.06 5.99 9.78
N HIS A 38 4.60 5.40 10.89
CA HIS A 38 3.75 6.11 11.85
C HIS A 38 4.45 7.31 12.46
N TYR A 39 5.74 7.18 12.76
CA TYR A 39 6.55 8.30 13.20
C TYR A 39 6.67 9.39 12.12
N LEU A 40 6.88 9.01 10.86
CA LEU A 40 6.93 9.93 9.73
C LEU A 40 5.62 10.74 9.57
N LEU A 41 4.45 10.11 9.75
CA LEU A 41 3.16 10.80 9.74
C LEU A 41 3.05 11.86 10.84
N LYS A 42 3.57 11.58 12.04
CA LYS A 42 3.61 12.55 13.13
C LYS A 42 4.52 13.73 12.81
N LEU A 43 5.67 13.46 12.20
CA LEU A 43 6.62 14.49 11.76
C LEU A 43 6.11 15.33 10.59
N ARG A 44 5.14 14.82 9.80
CA ARG A 44 4.68 15.43 8.53
C ARG A 44 5.82 15.64 7.54
N GLY A 45 6.75 14.68 7.50
CA GLY A 45 7.94 14.71 6.66
C GLY A 45 7.83 13.87 5.38
N ILE A 46 8.93 13.82 4.63
CA ILE A 46 9.11 12.96 3.46
C ILE A 46 9.94 11.74 3.88
N GLY A 47 9.52 10.55 3.45
CA GLY A 47 10.23 9.30 3.73
C GLY A 47 10.50 8.49 2.47
N LEU A 48 11.62 7.78 2.47
CA LEU A 48 12.03 6.87 1.40
C LEU A 48 12.10 5.45 1.97
N VAL A 49 11.32 4.53 1.39
CA VAL A 49 11.33 3.12 1.76
C VAL A 49 12.10 2.33 0.69
N THR A 50 13.19 1.70 1.09
CA THR A 50 14.05 0.90 0.22
C THR A 50 14.04 -0.58 0.64
N GLY A 51 14.49 -1.46 -0.25
CA GLY A 51 14.50 -2.91 -0.04
C GLY A 51 14.35 -3.68 -1.34
N GLU A 52 14.61 -4.98 -1.30
CA GLU A 52 14.59 -5.86 -2.48
C GLU A 52 13.20 -6.04 -3.10
N VAL A 53 13.14 -6.48 -4.35
CA VAL A 53 11.87 -6.81 -5.01
C VAL A 53 11.16 -7.91 -4.19
N GLY A 54 9.87 -7.73 -3.94
CA GLY A 54 9.09 -8.67 -3.13
C GLY A 54 9.26 -8.53 -1.61
N SER A 55 10.06 -7.58 -1.12
CA SER A 55 10.29 -7.39 0.33
C SER A 55 9.12 -6.78 1.12
N GLY A 56 7.95 -6.59 0.50
CA GLY A 56 6.74 -6.09 1.17
C GLY A 56 6.61 -4.57 1.30
N LYS A 57 7.50 -3.76 0.69
CA LYS A 57 7.45 -2.27 0.77
C LYS A 57 6.08 -1.70 0.46
N THR A 58 5.57 -1.98 -0.75
CA THR A 58 4.28 -1.48 -1.21
C THR A 58 3.13 -2.04 -0.36
N SER A 59 3.23 -3.30 0.05
CA SER A 59 2.22 -3.96 0.87
C SER A 59 2.05 -3.28 2.23
N ILE A 60 3.15 -2.96 2.91
CA ILE A 60 3.14 -2.29 4.21
C ILE A 60 2.68 -0.84 4.07
N CYS A 61 3.11 -0.12 3.03
CA CYS A 61 2.61 1.24 2.77
C CYS A 61 1.09 1.25 2.53
N ARG A 62 0.54 0.27 1.80
CA ARG A 62 -0.91 0.13 1.60
C ARG A 62 -1.64 -0.23 2.89
N LYS A 63 -1.09 -1.15 3.69
CA LYS A 63 -1.65 -1.51 5.00
C LYS A 63 -1.76 -0.29 5.90
N MET A 64 -0.68 0.47 5.98
CA MET A 64 -0.64 1.70 6.76
C MET A 64 -1.63 2.74 6.25
N ALA A 65 -1.70 2.97 4.94
CA ALA A 65 -2.68 3.88 4.34
C ALA A 65 -4.13 3.47 4.67
N ALA A 66 -4.43 2.17 4.63
CA ALA A 66 -5.75 1.63 4.95
C ALA A 66 -6.11 1.72 6.44
N SER A 67 -5.12 1.74 7.34
CA SER A 67 -5.34 1.86 8.78
C SER A 67 -5.58 3.30 9.27
N LEU A 68 -5.37 4.30 8.40
CA LEU A 68 -5.59 5.70 8.75
C LEU A 68 -7.08 6.03 8.87
N ASN A 69 -7.41 6.83 9.88
CA ASN A 69 -8.77 7.36 10.05
C ASN A 69 -9.11 8.32 8.89
N THR A 70 -10.12 7.98 8.11
CA THR A 70 -10.55 8.73 6.92
C THR A 70 -11.09 10.13 7.21
N GLY A 71 -11.51 10.41 8.45
CA GLY A 71 -11.91 11.75 8.89
C GLY A 71 -10.73 12.66 9.26
N LEU A 72 -9.55 12.09 9.55
CA LEU A 72 -8.34 12.83 9.91
C LEU A 72 -7.32 12.88 8.77
N TYR A 73 -7.33 11.88 7.90
CA TYR A 73 -6.37 11.71 6.82
C TYR A 73 -7.07 11.52 5.49
N ARG A 74 -6.62 12.28 4.48
CA ARG A 74 -6.91 12.00 3.08
C ARG A 74 -5.65 11.42 2.43
N VAL A 75 -5.73 10.17 1.99
CA VAL A 75 -4.61 9.48 1.36
C VAL A 75 -4.72 9.64 -0.16
N PHE A 76 -3.61 10.04 -0.79
CA PHE A 76 -3.47 10.06 -2.24
C PHE A 76 -2.46 9.00 -2.66
N TYR A 77 -2.91 8.01 -3.43
CA TYR A 77 -2.08 6.90 -3.87
C TYR A 77 -1.68 7.07 -5.34
N VAL A 78 -0.41 7.38 -5.59
CA VAL A 78 0.13 7.59 -6.94
C VAL A 78 1.11 6.47 -7.30
N PRO A 79 0.68 5.39 -7.98
CA PRO A 79 1.54 4.23 -8.30
C PRO A 79 2.42 4.42 -9.55
N LEU A 80 2.67 5.67 -9.98
CA LEU A 80 3.31 5.94 -11.27
C LEU A 80 4.84 5.77 -11.18
N THR A 81 5.37 4.75 -11.86
CA THR A 81 6.82 4.54 -12.00
C THR A 81 7.41 5.16 -13.26
N THR A 82 6.55 5.55 -14.20
CA THR A 82 6.93 5.96 -15.55
C THR A 82 6.05 7.14 -15.95
N GLY A 83 6.53 8.36 -15.72
CA GLY A 83 5.83 9.60 -16.04
C GLY A 83 6.73 10.81 -15.84
N ASN A 84 6.42 11.89 -16.52
CA ASN A 84 7.09 13.16 -16.30
C ASN A 84 6.49 13.87 -15.06
N VAL A 85 7.11 14.98 -14.65
CA VAL A 85 6.67 15.76 -13.49
C VAL A 85 5.21 16.20 -13.61
N THR A 86 4.74 16.55 -14.80
CA THR A 86 3.35 16.94 -15.06
C THR A 86 2.37 15.81 -14.81
N ASP A 87 2.73 14.56 -15.11
CA ASP A 87 1.87 13.40 -14.88
C ASP A 87 1.61 13.16 -13.39
N ILE A 88 2.62 13.42 -12.55
CA ILE A 88 2.49 13.37 -11.09
C ILE A 88 1.55 14.46 -10.60
N TYR A 89 1.73 15.71 -11.05
CA TYR A 89 0.85 16.81 -10.66
C TYR A 89 -0.61 16.59 -11.07
N LYS A 90 -0.83 16.08 -12.28
CA LYS A 90 -2.18 15.70 -12.75
C LYS A 90 -2.78 14.59 -11.91
N SER A 91 -2.01 13.57 -11.56
CA SER A 91 -2.47 12.48 -10.69
C SER A 91 -2.92 13.01 -9.33
N ILE A 92 -2.14 13.90 -8.71
CA ILE A 92 -2.50 14.54 -7.44
C ILE A 92 -3.75 15.41 -7.60
N ALA A 93 -3.84 16.21 -8.67
CA ALA A 93 -5.00 17.08 -8.93
C ALA A 93 -6.30 16.27 -9.11
N TRP A 94 -6.25 15.18 -9.87
CA TRP A 94 -7.38 14.25 -10.04
C TRP A 94 -7.80 13.63 -8.73
N GLU A 95 -6.86 13.12 -7.94
CA GLU A 95 -7.13 12.55 -6.62
C GLU A 95 -7.72 13.59 -5.64
N MET A 96 -7.38 14.88 -5.81
CA MET A 96 -7.98 15.99 -5.08
C MET A 96 -9.40 16.34 -5.55
N GLY A 97 -9.82 15.88 -6.74
CA GLY A 97 -11.11 16.18 -7.37
C GLY A 97 -11.10 17.44 -8.23
N LEU A 98 -9.92 17.88 -8.67
CA LEU A 98 -9.76 19.04 -9.54
C LEU A 98 -9.90 18.62 -11.02
N THR A 99 -10.61 19.43 -11.81
CA THR A 99 -10.64 19.27 -13.26
C THR A 99 -9.32 19.75 -13.83
N THR A 100 -8.56 18.85 -14.46
CA THR A 100 -7.23 19.11 -15.06
C THR A 100 -7.28 18.98 -16.56
#